data_AF-A0A4U0YVK7-F1
#
_entry.id   AF-A0A4U0YVK7-F1
#
_cell.length_a   1.000
_cell.length_b   1.000
_cell.length_c   1.000
_cell.angle_alpha   90.00
_cell.angle_beta   90.00
_cell.angle_gamma   90.00
#
_symmetry.space_group_name_H-M   'P 1'
#
loop_
_entity.id
_entity.type
_entity.pdbx_description
1 polymer ?
#
loop_
_entity_poly.entity_id
_entity_poly.type
_entity_poly.pdbx_seq_one_letter_code
_entity_poly.pdbx_strand_id
1 'polypeptide(L)'
;MPSLRRPDPQPLCRERHGAWGWRTDDLAAAAAAAGALPLGLAEAPLLAATLPLLFRRVGGRALPFVLVKAAGPASPLVTPQGRFRGACPVALSTAPFLPGPAGLLWLDESSPLLTRGSGGVPFFGPEGLTAPARAAEAALRLWARDRRRAAKA
;
A
#
# COMPACT_ATOMS: atom_id res chain seq x y z
N MET A 1 2.29 20.63 12.88
CA MET A 1 1.56 19.51 12.21
C MET A 1 2.58 18.46 11.83
N PRO A 2 2.38 17.16 12.14
CA PRO A 2 3.30 16.13 11.67
C PRO A 2 3.25 16.09 10.13
N SER A 3 4.39 16.35 9.47
CA SER A 3 4.50 16.27 8.02
C SER A 3 4.16 14.85 7.58
N LEU A 4 3.19 14.70 6.67
CA LEU A 4 2.96 13.42 5.99
C LEU A 4 4.29 13.00 5.36
N ARG A 5 4.81 11.84 5.75
CA ARG A 5 6.06 11.34 5.21
C ARG A 5 5.89 11.12 3.72
N ARG A 6 6.76 11.71 2.91
CA ARG A 6 6.77 11.46 1.47
C ARG A 6 7.37 10.07 1.25
N PRO A 7 6.76 9.23 0.40
CA PRO A 7 7.38 7.98 0.00
C PRO A 7 8.71 8.26 -0.71
N ASP A 8 9.67 7.33 -0.58
CA ASP A 8 10.91 7.29 -1.36
C ASP A 8 10.83 6.15 -2.40
N PRO A 9 10.14 6.39 -3.52
CA PRO A 9 9.85 5.36 -4.50
C PRO A 9 11.10 4.99 -5.33
N GLN A 10 11.51 3.72 -5.24
CA GLN A 10 12.65 3.18 -5.99
C GLN A 10 12.23 1.92 -6.77
N PRO A 11 12.74 1.68 -8.00
CA PRO A 11 12.48 0.45 -8.72
C PRO A 11 12.96 -0.78 -7.94
N LEU A 12 12.11 -1.80 -7.77
CA LEU A 12 12.50 -3.02 -7.08
C LEU A 12 13.48 -3.83 -7.96
N CYS A 13 14.76 -3.85 -7.58
CA CYS A 13 15.79 -4.66 -8.23
C CYS A 13 16.53 -5.58 -7.25
N ARG A 14 17.01 -6.72 -7.77
CA ARG A 14 17.69 -7.75 -6.97
C ARG A 14 19.03 -7.28 -6.41
N GLU A 15 19.78 -6.51 -7.20
CA GLU A 15 21.10 -5.99 -6.80
C GLU A 15 21.02 -5.16 -5.51
N ARG A 16 20.01 -4.29 -5.41
CA ARG A 16 19.82 -3.41 -4.25
C ARG A 16 19.02 -4.05 -3.12
N HIS A 17 17.98 -4.81 -3.45
CA HIS A 17 16.98 -5.28 -2.49
C HIS A 17 17.00 -6.80 -2.27
N GLY A 18 17.99 -7.51 -2.81
CA GLY A 18 18.09 -8.97 -2.74
C GLY A 18 18.16 -9.51 -1.30
N ALA A 19 18.75 -8.73 -0.39
CA ALA A 19 18.84 -9.05 1.04
C ALA A 19 17.75 -8.39 1.90
N TRP A 20 16.76 -7.75 1.26
CA TRP A 20 15.68 -7.05 1.96
C TRP A 20 14.43 -7.92 2.02
N GLY A 21 13.60 -7.66 3.02
CA GLY A 21 12.28 -8.21 3.14
C GLY A 21 11.28 -7.19 3.64
N TRP A 22 10.05 -7.64 3.89
CA TRP A 22 9.02 -6.81 4.51
C TRP A 22 8.18 -7.56 5.52
N ARG A 23 7.64 -6.81 6.48
CA ARG A 23 6.70 -7.28 7.48
C ARG A 23 5.28 -7.19 6.91
N THR A 24 4.68 -8.34 6.61
CA THR A 24 3.32 -8.44 6.05
C THR A 24 2.22 -8.24 7.09
N ASP A 25 2.56 -8.37 8.36
CA ASP A 25 1.65 -8.41 9.51
C ASP A 25 1.55 -7.07 10.27
N ASP A 26 2.43 -6.10 10.01
CA ASP A 26 2.43 -4.79 10.66
C ASP A 26 1.63 -3.74 9.86
N LEU A 27 0.33 -3.99 9.66
CA LEU A 27 -0.55 -3.02 8.97
C LEU A 27 -0.75 -1.73 9.80
N ALA A 28 -0.50 -1.78 11.11
CA ALA A 28 -0.53 -0.59 11.96
C ALA A 28 0.54 0.42 11.55
N ALA A 29 1.80 -0.02 11.41
CA ALA A 29 2.88 0.84 10.94
C ALA A 29 2.60 1.37 9.52
N ALA A 30 2.05 0.52 8.65
CA ALA A 30 1.67 0.90 7.29
C ALA A 30 0.58 2.00 7.27
N ALA A 31 -0.49 1.82 8.05
CA ALA A 31 -1.61 2.76 8.12
C ALA A 31 -1.19 4.09 8.76
N ALA A 32 -0.35 4.04 9.80
CA ALA A 32 0.14 5.21 10.51
C ALA A 32 0.97 6.15 9.61
N ALA A 33 1.68 5.59 8.61
CA ALA A 33 2.49 6.33 7.65
C ALA A 33 1.66 6.99 6.53
N ALA A 34 0.59 6.33 6.07
CA ALA A 34 -0.12 6.74 4.85
C ALA A 34 -1.13 7.89 5.03
N GLY A 35 -1.75 8.03 6.21
CA GLY A 35 -2.76 9.06 6.49
C GLY A 35 -4.10 8.83 5.78
N ALA A 36 -4.11 8.95 4.46
CA ALA A 36 -5.22 8.62 3.57
C ALA A 36 -4.73 7.80 2.38
N LEU A 37 -5.49 6.77 2.02
CA LEU A 37 -5.15 5.86 0.93
C LEU A 37 -6.09 6.02 -0.26
N PRO A 38 -5.56 6.12 -1.50
CA PRO A 38 -6.40 6.05 -2.68
C PRO A 38 -7.03 4.68 -2.81
N LEU A 39 -8.23 4.63 -3.39
CA LEU A 39 -8.93 3.38 -3.67
C LEU A 39 -9.01 3.10 -5.17
N GLY A 40 -8.93 1.83 -5.54
CA GLY A 40 -9.38 1.33 -6.84
C GLY A 40 -10.91 1.27 -6.89
N LEU A 41 -11.50 1.47 -8.07
CA LEU A 41 -12.97 1.38 -8.20
C LEU A 41 -13.52 0.00 -7.83
N ALA A 42 -12.79 -1.07 -8.14
CA ALA A 42 -13.24 -2.43 -7.85
C ALA A 42 -13.32 -2.75 -6.36
N GLU A 43 -12.47 -2.12 -5.51
CA GLU A 43 -12.53 -2.32 -4.05
C GLU A 43 -13.50 -1.36 -3.36
N ALA A 44 -13.95 -0.29 -4.03
CA ALA A 44 -14.78 0.74 -3.42
C ALA A 44 -16.12 0.19 -2.87
N PRO A 45 -16.89 -0.67 -3.56
CA PRO A 45 -18.13 -1.22 -3.00
C PRO A 45 -17.91 -2.02 -1.71
N LEU A 46 -16.86 -2.85 -1.69
CA LEU A 46 -16.51 -3.66 -0.52
C LEU A 46 -16.08 -2.78 0.66
N LEU A 47 -15.25 -1.77 0.40
CA LEU A 47 -14.76 -0.86 1.44
C LEU A 47 -15.85 0.08 1.95
N ALA A 48 -16.78 0.52 1.08
CA ALA A 48 -17.91 1.37 1.45
C ALA A 48 -18.84 0.70 2.48
N ALA A 49 -18.90 -0.63 2.48
CA ALA A 49 -19.71 -1.38 3.45
C ALA A 49 -19.13 -1.34 4.87
N THR A 50 -17.83 -1.04 5.02
CA THR A 50 -17.13 -1.15 6.31
C THR A 50 -16.42 0.12 6.75
N LEU A 51 -16.20 1.08 5.84
CA LEU A 51 -15.36 2.26 6.08
C LEU A 51 -15.99 3.52 5.48
N PRO A 52 -15.80 4.69 6.12
CA PRO A 52 -16.19 5.95 5.52
C PRO A 52 -15.32 6.23 4.29
N LEU A 53 -15.96 6.29 3.12
CA LEU A 53 -15.29 6.70 1.88
C LEU A 53 -15.31 8.21 1.74
N LEU A 54 -14.18 8.77 1.33
CA LEU A 54 -14.05 10.17 0.96
C LEU A 54 -13.75 10.30 -0.52
N PHE A 55 -14.07 11.46 -1.08
CA PHE A 55 -13.70 11.82 -2.44
C PHE A 55 -12.84 13.07 -2.42
N ARG A 56 -11.69 13.02 -3.10
CA ARG A 56 -10.81 14.18 -3.28
C ARG A 56 -10.79 14.58 -4.74
N ARG A 57 -10.95 15.87 -5.00
CA ARG A 57 -10.77 16.42 -6.35
C ARG A 57 -9.29 16.51 -6.71
N VAL A 58 -8.90 15.87 -7.80
CA VAL A 58 -7.54 15.93 -8.37
C VAL A 58 -7.67 16.10 -9.88
N GLY A 59 -7.13 17.20 -10.42
CA GLY A 59 -7.23 17.49 -11.86
C GLY A 59 -8.68 17.52 -12.38
N GLY A 60 -9.60 18.13 -11.63
CA GLY A 60 -11.02 18.22 -11.99
C GLY A 60 -11.86 16.96 -11.71
N ARG A 61 -11.25 15.82 -11.39
CA ARG A 61 -11.93 14.54 -11.17
C ARG A 61 -12.07 14.20 -9.70
N ALA A 62 -13.18 13.56 -9.33
CA ALA A 62 -13.40 13.03 -7.98
C ALA A 62 -12.81 11.61 -7.87
N LEU A 63 -11.78 11.45 -7.04
CA LEU A 63 -11.14 10.16 -6.81
C LEU A 63 -11.47 9.64 -5.40
N PRO A 64 -11.81 8.36 -5.23
CA PRO A 64 -12.12 7.79 -3.92
C PRO A 64 -10.86 7.56 -3.08
N PHE A 65 -10.98 7.84 -1.79
CA PHE A 65 -9.97 7.61 -0.76
C PHE A 65 -10.61 7.05 0.51
N VAL A 66 -9.81 6.38 1.32
CA VAL A 66 -10.16 6.04 2.71
C VAL A 66 -9.19 6.71 3.67
N LEU A 67 -9.71 7.27 4.76
CA LEU A 67 -8.85 7.76 5.84
C LEU A 67 -8.37 6.58 6.67
N VAL A 68 -7.06 6.33 6.64
CA VAL A 68 -6.44 5.30 7.47
C VAL A 68 -5.83 5.85 8.75
N LYS A 69 -5.89 7.17 8.95
CA LYS A 69 -5.49 7.85 10.18
C LYS A 69 -6.46 8.98 10.51
N ALA A 70 -6.99 8.99 11.72
CA ALA A 70 -7.75 10.12 12.28
C ALA A 70 -6.80 11.10 13.00
N ALA A 71 -7.32 12.24 13.48
CA ALA A 71 -6.57 13.15 14.33
C ALA A 71 -6.30 12.48 15.71
N GLY A 72 -5.24 11.68 15.80
CA GLY A 72 -4.87 10.92 16.99
C GLY A 72 -3.68 9.97 16.73
N PRO A 73 -3.12 9.35 17.79
CA PRO A 73 -1.96 8.49 17.67
C PRO A 73 -2.28 7.12 17.03
N ALA A 74 -3.53 6.66 17.11
CA ALA A 74 -3.95 5.35 16.63
C ALA A 74 -5.04 5.45 15.55
N SER A 75 -4.96 4.58 14.54
CA SER A 75 -6.03 4.40 13.56
C SER A 75 -7.18 3.62 14.18
N PRO A 76 -8.44 4.09 14.12
CA PRO A 76 -9.58 3.28 14.55
C PRO A 76 -9.78 2.05 13.65
N LEU A 77 -9.17 2.05 12.46
CA LEU A 77 -9.28 0.98 11.48
C LEU A 77 -8.27 -0.14 11.68
N VAL A 78 -7.37 -0.02 12.65
CA VAL A 78 -6.38 -1.06 12.97
C VAL A 78 -6.57 -1.51 14.41
N THR A 79 -6.61 -2.82 14.64
CA THR A 79 -6.69 -3.39 15.99
C THR A 79 -5.35 -3.20 16.73
N PRO A 80 -5.32 -3.31 18.07
CA PRO A 80 -4.05 -3.30 18.82
C PRO A 80 -3.04 -4.37 18.38
N GLN A 81 -3.52 -5.44 17.74
CA GLN A 81 -2.72 -6.53 17.17
C GLN A 81 -2.26 -6.27 15.73
N GLY A 82 -2.43 -5.05 15.20
CA GLY A 82 -1.98 -4.69 13.86
C GLY A 82 -2.86 -5.19 12.72
N ARG A 83 -4.09 -5.65 12.99
CA ARG A 83 -5.01 -6.14 11.95
C ARG A 83 -5.95 -5.03 11.48
N PHE A 84 -6.22 -4.96 10.19
CA PHE A 84 -7.23 -4.03 9.68
C PHE A 84 -8.64 -4.50 10.07
N ARG A 85 -9.49 -3.56 10.50
CA ARG A 85 -10.90 -3.81 10.81
C ARG A 85 -11.71 -3.75 9.52
N GLY A 86 -12.26 -4.89 9.09
CA GLY A 86 -12.99 -5.00 7.82
C GLY A 86 -12.06 -5.32 6.65
N ALA A 87 -12.49 -4.95 5.44
CA ALA A 87 -11.68 -5.16 4.24
C ALA A 87 -10.46 -4.23 4.24
N CYS A 88 -9.26 -4.79 4.01
CA CYS A 88 -8.02 -4.04 3.96
C CYS A 88 -7.83 -3.43 2.55
N PRO A 89 -7.61 -2.11 2.41
CA PRO A 89 -7.35 -1.49 1.12
C PRO A 89 -6.13 -2.11 0.44
N VAL A 90 -6.18 -2.29 -0.89
CA VAL A 90 -5.06 -2.90 -1.64
C VAL A 90 -3.76 -2.12 -1.42
N ALA A 91 -3.82 -0.79 -1.46
CA ALA A 91 -2.64 0.05 -1.21
C ALA A 91 -1.99 -0.18 0.16
N LEU A 92 -2.76 -0.66 1.15
CA LEU A 92 -2.24 -0.98 2.48
C LEU A 92 -1.72 -2.41 2.54
N SER A 93 -2.47 -3.38 2.02
CA SER A 93 -2.12 -4.80 2.06
C SER A 93 -0.92 -5.15 1.19
N THR A 94 -0.61 -4.31 0.20
CA THR A 94 0.59 -4.44 -0.64
C THR A 94 1.70 -3.48 -0.24
N ALA A 95 1.59 -2.73 0.86
CA ALA A 95 2.72 -1.96 1.35
C ALA A 95 3.88 -2.92 1.71
N PRO A 96 5.15 -2.58 1.44
CA PRO A 96 5.69 -1.27 1.02
C PRO A 96 5.74 -1.05 -0.52
N PHE A 97 5.12 -1.91 -1.31
CA PHE A 97 5.19 -1.82 -2.76
C PHE A 97 4.30 -0.70 -3.32
N LEU A 98 4.74 -0.13 -4.43
CA LEU A 98 4.07 0.93 -5.18
C LEU A 98 3.98 0.53 -6.66
N PRO A 99 2.94 0.96 -7.38
CA PRO A 99 2.90 0.76 -8.82
C PRO A 99 3.94 1.67 -9.50
N GLY A 100 4.82 1.08 -10.29
CA GLY A 100 5.78 1.79 -11.12
C GLY A 100 5.31 2.03 -12.56
N PRO A 101 6.06 2.84 -13.33
CA PRO A 101 5.87 2.98 -14.77
C PRO A 101 6.04 1.65 -15.50
N ALA A 102 5.38 1.52 -16.65
CA ALA A 102 5.38 0.30 -17.49
C ALA A 102 4.97 -1.00 -16.76
N GLY A 103 4.32 -0.88 -15.59
CA GLY A 103 3.94 -2.04 -14.78
C GLY A 103 5.08 -2.66 -14.00
N LEU A 104 6.21 -1.96 -13.84
CA LEU A 104 7.27 -2.34 -12.91
C LEU A 104 6.79 -2.21 -11.46
N LEU A 105 7.33 -3.05 -10.58
CA LEU A 105 7.09 -2.95 -9.14
C LEU A 105 8.09 -1.98 -8.53
N TRP A 106 7.60 -0.96 -7.84
CA TRP A 106 8.41 -0.01 -7.09
C TRP A 106 8.28 -0.28 -5.60
N LEU A 107 9.25 0.18 -4.82
CA LEU A 107 9.34 0.03 -3.38
C LEU A 107 9.42 1.42 -2.75
N ASP A 108 8.65 1.69 -1.71
CA ASP A 108 8.92 2.83 -0.83
C ASP A 108 10.07 2.47 0.11
N GLU A 109 11.31 2.82 -0.24
CA GLU A 109 12.51 2.53 0.56
C GLU A 109 12.51 3.20 1.94
N SER A 110 11.65 4.20 2.12
CA SER A 110 11.45 4.81 3.41
C SER A 110 10.61 3.91 4.33
N SER A 111 9.75 3.05 3.79
CA SER A 111 8.68 2.38 4.55
C SER A 111 9.16 1.67 5.82
N PRO A 112 8.47 1.85 6.96
CA PRO A 112 8.81 1.18 8.21
C PRO A 112 8.57 -0.34 8.16
N LEU A 113 7.93 -0.84 7.10
CA LEU A 113 7.70 -2.28 6.91
C LEU A 113 8.93 -3.01 6.40
N LEU A 114 9.92 -2.27 5.89
CA LEU A 114 11.12 -2.84 5.34
C LEU A 114 12.02 -3.42 6.42
N THR A 115 12.59 -4.57 6.12
CA THR A 115 13.59 -5.23 6.95
C THR A 115 14.83 -5.49 6.12
N ARG A 116 15.99 -5.31 6.74
CA ARG A 116 17.27 -5.71 6.16
C ARG A 116 17.69 -7.02 6.83
N GLY A 117 17.99 -8.04 6.05
CA GLY A 117 18.32 -9.38 6.55
C GLY A 117 17.07 -10.24 6.85
N SER A 118 17.15 -11.09 7.88
CA SER A 118 16.20 -12.19 8.14
C SER A 118 14.89 -11.80 8.85
N GLY A 119 14.58 -10.51 8.97
CA GLY A 119 13.47 -10.02 9.79
C GLY A 119 12.10 -9.97 9.13
N GLY A 120 11.95 -10.43 7.88
CA GLY A 120 10.69 -10.35 7.14
C GLY A 120 10.61 -11.31 5.97
N VAL A 121 9.52 -11.23 5.22
CA VAL A 121 9.32 -12.00 3.99
C VAL A 121 10.28 -11.46 2.93
N PRO A 122 11.18 -12.27 2.34
CA PRO A 122 12.13 -11.78 1.36
C PRO A 122 11.44 -11.38 0.05
N PHE A 123 11.94 -10.33 -0.61
CA PHE A 123 11.46 -9.94 -1.94
C PHE A 123 11.86 -10.94 -3.02
N PHE A 124 13.06 -11.50 -2.91
CA PHE A 124 13.66 -12.39 -3.90
C PHE A 124 13.99 -13.75 -3.30
N GLY A 125 13.67 -14.81 -4.02
CA GLY A 125 14.22 -16.16 -3.85
C GLY A 125 15.16 -16.51 -5.02
N PRO A 126 15.67 -17.75 -5.10
CA PRO A 126 16.59 -18.19 -6.16
C PRO A 126 16.06 -17.90 -7.57
N GLU A 127 14.76 -18.13 -7.80
CA GLU A 127 14.06 -18.00 -9.09
C GLU A 127 13.48 -16.60 -9.37
N GLY A 128 13.95 -15.56 -8.68
CA GLY A 128 13.43 -14.19 -8.83
C GLY A 128 12.49 -13.79 -7.69
N LEU A 129 11.41 -13.04 -7.97
CA LEU A 129 10.49 -12.60 -6.91
C LEU A 129 9.91 -13.78 -6.11
N THR A 130 9.68 -13.61 -4.83
CA THR A 130 8.99 -14.62 -4.03
C THR A 130 7.49 -14.65 -4.37
N ALA A 131 6.79 -15.73 -4.00
CA ALA A 131 5.35 -15.83 -4.22
C ALA A 131 4.56 -14.69 -3.55
N PRO A 132 4.85 -14.27 -2.31
CA PRO A 132 4.20 -13.10 -1.72
C PRO A 132 4.47 -11.80 -2.48
N ALA A 133 5.68 -11.59 -2.99
CA ALA A 133 6.03 -10.38 -3.74
C ALA A 133 5.29 -10.34 -5.09
N ARG A 134 5.19 -11.48 -5.77
CA ARG A 134 4.39 -11.62 -7.00
C ARG A 134 2.90 -11.40 -6.77
N ALA A 135 2.37 -11.86 -5.64
CA ALA A 135 0.97 -11.62 -5.28
C ALA A 135 0.70 -10.11 -5.07
N ALA A 136 1.61 -9.42 -4.38
CA ALA A 136 1.55 -7.97 -4.20
C ALA A 136 1.64 -7.23 -5.55
N GLU A 137 2.56 -7.65 -6.43
CA GLU A 137 2.69 -7.11 -7.80
C GLU A 137 1.38 -7.24 -8.58
N ALA A 138 0.79 -8.43 -8.61
CA ALA A 138 -0.44 -8.70 -9.34
C ALA A 138 -1.61 -7.85 -8.82
N ALA A 139 -1.77 -7.76 -7.50
CA ALA A 139 -2.79 -6.94 -6.86
C ALA A 139 -2.61 -5.45 -7.20
N LEU A 140 -1.38 -4.92 -7.09
CA LEU A 140 -1.07 -3.54 -7.43
C LEU A 140 -1.30 -3.22 -8.91
N ARG A 141 -0.99 -4.17 -9.81
CA ARG A 141 -1.20 -3.99 -11.24
C ARG A 141 -2.68 -3.82 -11.59
N LEU A 142 -3.53 -4.67 -11.01
CA LEU A 142 -4.98 -4.57 -11.16
C LEU A 142 -5.50 -3.27 -10.56
N TRP A 143 -5.10 -2.97 -9.32
CA TRP A 143 -5.48 -1.74 -8.62
C TRP A 143 -5.08 -0.47 -9.37
N ALA A 144 -3.85 -0.39 -9.88
CA ALA A 144 -3.37 0.75 -10.65
C ALA A 144 -4.13 0.92 -11.97
N ARG A 145 -4.50 -0.18 -12.63
CA ARG A 145 -5.35 -0.15 -13.83
C ARG A 145 -6.73 0.42 -13.51
N ASP A 146 -7.35 -0.04 -12.42
CA ASP A 146 -8.68 0.40 -12.02
C ASP A 146 -8.68 1.87 -11.61
N ARG A 147 -7.64 2.33 -10.92
CA ARG A 147 -7.44 3.75 -10.62
C ARG A 147 -7.28 4.61 -11.87
N ARG A 148 -6.55 4.13 -12.88
CA ARG A 148 -6.44 4.84 -14.17
C ARG A 148 -7.78 4.92 -14.90
N ARG A 149 -8.63 3.89 -14.80
CA ARG A 149 -10.00 3.92 -15.34
C ARG A 149 -10.87 4.92 -14.60
N ALA A 150 -10.80 4.93 -13.27
CA ALA A 150 -11.47 5.92 -12.43
C ALA A 150 -11.08 7.36 -12.78
N ALA A 151 -9.80 7.54 -13.08
CA ALA A 151 -9.28 8.82 -13.49
C ALA A 151 -9.56 9.15 -14.97
N LYS A 152 -10.33 8.37 -15.73
CA LYS A 152 -10.73 8.68 -17.12
C LYS A 152 -12.24 8.89 -17.27
N ALA A 153 -13.04 8.23 -16.44
CA ALA A 153 -14.45 8.53 -16.27
C ALA A 153 -14.65 9.95 -15.71
#